data_AF-A0A2W6DL89-F1
#
_entry.id   AF-A0A2W6DL89-F1
#
_cell.length_a   1.000
_cell.length_b   1.000
_cell.length_c   1.000
_cell.angle_alpha   90.00
_cell.angle_beta   90.00
_cell.angle_gamma   90.00
#
_symmetry.space_group_name_H-M   'P 1'
#
loop_
_entity.id
_entity.type
_entity.pdbx_description
1 polymer ?
#
loop_
_entity_poly.entity_id
_entity_poly.type
_entity_poly.pdbx_seq_one_letter_code
_entity_poly.pdbx_strand_id
1 'polypeptide(L)'
;MCRCRGPSAPLLHRPRYNRTASGGRACAEQGAALLRPRDSAWPRYGGWTYASVGVWDAVHTPDGHGVEFLLTADEPNERLVELVAMTAYYHAGPPIQHLDLGHTVPIGEPWLPGSSCDHLLVSLPYPFGPDLESCSWDGGHARLLWMLPITDAEREYKTQNGLDALEERLEQAAVHPTDGGRPSVSRVPHWIGAHSECAGPAASSHAFEVCPDPFGCVQEGLLRRRQHRRGRDRTAANHCE
;
A
#
# COMPACT_ATOMS: atom_id res chain seq x y z
N MET A 1 -0.16 -12.03 32.03
CA MET A 1 -1.64 -12.20 31.99
C MET A 1 -2.28 -10.89 32.41
N CYS A 2 -2.56 -9.99 31.47
CA CYS A 2 -3.36 -8.79 31.74
C CYS A 2 -4.80 -9.05 31.31
N ARG A 3 -5.73 -8.97 32.26
CA ARG A 3 -7.18 -8.97 31.98
C ARG A 3 -7.62 -7.53 31.73
N CYS A 4 -8.06 -7.22 30.52
CA CYS A 4 -8.70 -5.95 30.21
C CYS A 4 -10.08 -5.92 30.90
N ARG A 5 -10.18 -5.24 32.06
CA ARG A 5 -11.46 -4.72 32.55
C ARG A 5 -11.61 -3.31 31.97
N GLY A 6 -12.45 -3.17 30.95
CA GLY A 6 -12.72 -1.87 30.32
C GLY A 6 -13.54 -0.96 31.25
N PRO A 7 -13.36 0.37 31.18
CA PRO A 7 -14.30 1.31 31.76
C PRO A 7 -15.58 1.34 30.91
N SER A 8 -16.71 1.61 31.58
CA SER A 8 -18.06 1.64 31.03
C SER A 8 -18.13 2.48 29.74
N ALA A 9 -18.60 1.86 28.66
CA ALA A 9 -18.77 2.49 27.35
C ALA A 9 -19.67 3.74 27.41
N PRO A 10 -19.30 4.87 26.78
CA PRO A 10 -20.27 5.91 26.48
C PRO A 10 -21.21 5.42 25.36
N LEU A 11 -22.49 5.74 25.52
CA LEU A 11 -23.59 5.38 24.63
C LEU A 11 -23.28 5.77 23.17
N LEU A 12 -22.94 4.78 22.35
CA LEU A 12 -23.03 4.87 20.90
C LEU A 12 -24.49 5.14 20.53
N HIS A 13 -24.77 6.28 19.90
CA HIS A 13 -26.06 6.50 19.26
C HIS A 13 -26.14 5.58 18.03
N ARG A 14 -26.65 4.36 18.24
CA ARG A 14 -26.97 3.44 17.14
C ARG A 14 -28.12 4.02 16.32
N PRO A 15 -28.00 4.18 15.00
CA PRO A 15 -29.17 4.33 14.15
C PRO A 15 -29.97 3.03 14.24
N ARG A 16 -31.25 3.10 14.60
CA ARG A 16 -32.15 1.95 14.49
C ARG A 16 -32.45 1.74 13.01
N TYR A 17 -31.87 0.70 12.40
CA TYR A 17 -32.37 0.19 11.13
C TYR A 17 -33.09 -1.15 11.35
N ASN A 18 -34.30 -1.22 10.83
CA ASN A 18 -35.26 -2.28 11.05
C ASN A 18 -34.77 -3.57 10.36
N ARG A 19 -34.64 -4.65 11.13
CA ARG A 19 -34.19 -5.95 10.63
C ARG A 19 -35.42 -6.74 10.18
N THR A 20 -35.72 -6.74 8.88
CA THR A 20 -36.54 -7.81 8.28
C THR A 20 -35.62 -8.85 7.66
N ALA A 21 -35.71 -10.06 8.18
CA ALA A 21 -34.95 -11.21 7.74
C ALA A 21 -35.53 -11.78 6.43
N SER A 22 -34.66 -11.98 5.44
CA SER A 22 -34.78 -13.08 4.47
C SER A 22 -33.40 -13.31 3.83
N GLY A 23 -32.97 -14.57 3.81
CA GLY A 23 -31.61 -15.01 3.50
C GLY A 23 -30.96 -14.37 2.28
N GLY A 24 -29.74 -13.89 2.49
CA GLY A 24 -28.82 -13.37 1.48
C GLY A 24 -27.47 -13.16 2.18
N ARG A 25 -26.37 -13.50 1.50
CA ARG A 25 -24.99 -13.41 2.00
C ARG A 25 -24.77 -12.05 2.66
N ALA A 26 -24.21 -12.04 3.87
CA ALA A 26 -23.77 -10.80 4.49
C ALA A 26 -22.64 -10.22 3.62
N CYS A 27 -22.94 -9.18 2.84
CA CYS A 27 -21.91 -8.22 2.47
C CYS A 27 -21.40 -7.62 3.79
N ALA A 28 -20.16 -7.94 4.17
CA ALA A 28 -19.48 -7.21 5.22
C ALA A 28 -19.52 -5.72 4.85
N GLU A 29 -20.13 -4.90 5.70
CA GLU A 29 -20.16 -3.45 5.53
C GLU A 29 -18.71 -2.94 5.66
N GLN A 30 -18.04 -2.77 4.53
CA GLN A 30 -16.75 -2.09 4.44
C GLN A 30 -16.97 -0.62 4.77
N GLY A 31 -16.28 -0.10 5.78
CA GLY A 31 -16.44 1.29 6.21
C GLY A 31 -15.12 1.93 6.60
N ALA A 32 -15.05 3.25 6.45
CA ALA A 32 -14.00 4.06 7.08
C ALA A 32 -14.55 4.64 8.38
N ALA A 33 -13.79 4.51 9.47
CA ALA A 33 -14.09 5.13 10.74
C ALA A 33 -13.22 6.38 10.94
N LEU A 34 -13.87 7.45 11.39
CA LEU A 34 -13.20 8.68 11.83
C LEU A 34 -12.89 8.55 13.33
N LEU A 35 -11.62 8.46 13.70
CA LEU A 35 -11.20 8.43 15.10
C LEU A 35 -10.69 9.82 15.48
N ARG A 36 -11.43 10.51 16.36
CA ARG A 36 -10.95 11.69 17.08
C ARG A 36 -10.77 11.29 18.54
N PRO A 37 -9.57 11.34 19.12
CA PRO A 37 -9.43 11.25 20.56
C PRO A 37 -10.03 12.52 21.17
N ARG A 38 -11.15 12.40 21.91
CA ARG A 38 -11.44 13.33 22.99
C ARG A 38 -10.79 12.72 24.24
N ASP A 39 -9.77 13.39 24.74
CA ASP A 39 -9.18 13.16 26.06
C ASP A 39 -8.64 11.74 26.32
N SER A 40 -7.79 11.20 25.44
CA SER A 40 -7.02 9.99 25.76
C SER A 40 -5.64 10.38 26.32
N ALA A 41 -5.27 9.79 27.46
CA ALA A 41 -3.94 9.90 28.07
C ALA A 41 -2.83 9.20 27.26
N TRP A 42 -3.02 9.00 25.96
CA TRP A 42 -2.10 8.33 25.05
C TRP A 42 -1.42 9.38 24.17
N PRO A 43 -0.10 9.61 24.29
CA PRO A 43 0.61 10.63 23.53
C PRO A 43 0.98 10.06 22.17
N ARG A 44 0.11 10.13 21.15
CA ARG A 44 0.32 9.25 19.98
C ARG A 44 -0.04 9.85 18.59
N TYR A 45 -0.43 11.11 18.48
CA TYR A 45 -0.54 11.96 17.25
C TYR A 45 -1.71 12.94 17.47
N GLY A 46 -1.47 14.25 17.26
CA GLY A 46 -2.43 15.30 17.60
C GLY A 46 -3.50 15.60 16.53
N GLY A 47 -3.38 14.98 15.35
CA GLY A 47 -4.27 15.23 14.20
C GLY A 47 -5.43 14.24 14.07
N TRP A 48 -6.01 14.23 12.88
CA TRP A 48 -7.08 13.33 12.47
C TRP A 48 -6.53 11.99 11.98
N THR A 49 -7.19 10.90 12.38
CA THR A 49 -6.87 9.55 11.91
C THR A 49 -8.10 8.91 11.28
N TYR A 50 -7.91 8.40 10.08
CA TYR A 50 -8.90 7.68 9.28
C TYR A 50 -8.47 6.23 9.24
N ALA A 51 -9.36 5.32 9.61
CA ALA A 51 -9.07 3.89 9.65
C ALA A 51 -10.06 3.14 8.78
N SER A 52 -9.60 2.15 8.02
CA SER A 52 -10.50 1.13 7.51
C SER A 52 -11.02 0.28 8.66
N VAL A 53 -12.23 -0.27 8.51
CA VAL A 53 -12.84 -1.19 9.45
C VAL A 53 -13.48 -2.34 8.68
N GLY A 54 -13.04 -3.56 8.99
CA GLY A 54 -13.55 -4.80 8.42
C GLY A 54 -12.73 -5.33 7.24
N VAL A 55 -11.69 -4.63 6.79
CA VAL A 55 -10.86 -5.14 5.68
C VAL A 55 -9.99 -6.32 6.13
N TRP A 56 -9.65 -6.38 7.42
CA TRP A 56 -8.92 -7.52 7.99
C TRP A 56 -9.66 -8.85 7.78
N ASP A 57 -11.00 -8.83 7.80
CA ASP A 57 -11.87 -10.00 7.61
C ASP A 57 -12.24 -10.20 6.14
N ALA A 58 -12.28 -9.12 5.35
CA ALA A 58 -12.57 -9.19 3.92
C ALA A 58 -11.54 -10.04 3.17
N VAL A 59 -10.28 -10.03 3.62
CA VAL A 59 -9.24 -10.94 3.17
C VAL A 59 -9.16 -12.13 4.13
N HIS A 60 -10.03 -13.11 3.92
CA HIS A 60 -10.05 -14.35 4.71
C HIS A 60 -8.71 -15.08 4.61
N THR A 61 -7.94 -15.07 5.69
CA THR A 61 -6.81 -15.96 5.88
C THR A 61 -7.22 -17.11 6.80
N PRO A 62 -6.75 -18.34 6.57
CA PRO A 62 -7.14 -19.51 7.38
C PRO A 62 -6.82 -19.39 8.87
N ASP A 63 -5.88 -18.51 9.22
CA ASP A 63 -5.36 -18.25 10.55
C ASP A 63 -5.98 -16.98 11.20
N GLY A 64 -6.87 -16.25 10.50
CA GLY A 64 -7.50 -15.04 11.02
C GLY A 64 -6.56 -13.84 11.11
N HIS A 65 -5.52 -13.84 10.27
CA HIS A 65 -4.57 -12.74 10.08
C HIS A 65 -5.12 -11.76 9.03
N GLY A 66 -5.22 -10.48 9.39
CA GLY A 66 -5.61 -9.44 8.44
C GLY A 66 -4.85 -8.14 8.64
N VAL A 67 -5.09 -7.19 7.76
CA VAL A 67 -4.55 -5.83 7.84
C VAL A 67 -5.71 -4.85 7.95
N GLU A 68 -5.50 -3.76 8.68
CA GLU A 68 -6.30 -2.54 8.57
C GLU A 68 -5.37 -1.37 8.21
N PHE A 69 -5.89 -0.40 7.44
CA PHE A 69 -5.14 0.75 6.98
C PHE A 69 -5.50 2.00 7.76
N LEU A 70 -4.48 2.76 8.14
CA LEU A 70 -4.58 4.06 8.81
C LEU A 70 -4.06 5.16 7.88
N LEU A 71 -4.71 6.32 7.87
CA LEU A 71 -4.22 7.52 7.22
C LEU A 71 -4.42 8.72 8.14
N THR A 72 -3.46 9.61 8.19
CA THR A 72 -3.43 10.74 9.12
C THR A 72 -3.39 12.07 8.39
N ALA A 73 -4.01 13.10 8.97
CA ALA A 73 -3.92 14.49 8.52
C ALA A 73 -4.02 15.46 9.69
N ASP A 74 -3.45 16.65 9.53
CA ASP A 74 -3.51 17.69 10.56
C ASP A 74 -4.92 18.30 10.66
N GLU A 75 -5.61 18.41 9.52
CA GLU A 75 -6.96 18.96 9.39
C GLU A 75 -7.93 17.90 8.84
N PRO A 76 -9.23 17.98 9.17
CA PRO A 76 -10.20 17.03 8.68
C PRO A 76 -10.42 17.22 7.17
N ASN A 77 -10.38 16.12 6.42
CA ASN A 77 -10.60 16.13 4.99
C ASN A 77 -11.31 14.85 4.54
N GLU A 78 -12.48 14.98 3.92
CA GLU A 78 -13.30 13.85 3.47
C GLU A 78 -12.60 13.00 2.40
N ARG A 79 -11.67 13.58 1.63
CA ARG A 79 -10.85 12.83 0.66
C ARG A 79 -10.08 11.68 1.31
N LEU A 80 -9.69 11.80 2.58
CA LEU A 80 -8.98 10.73 3.27
C LEU A 80 -9.88 9.52 3.54
N VAL A 81 -11.20 9.72 3.68
CA VAL A 81 -12.17 8.62 3.73
C VAL A 81 -12.16 7.86 2.41
N GLU A 82 -12.14 8.58 1.28
CA GLU A 82 -12.09 8.00 -0.06
C GLU A 82 -10.80 7.21 -0.28
N LEU A 83 -9.64 7.79 0.08
CA LEU A 83 -8.34 7.11 -0.06
C LEU A 83 -8.25 5.82 0.77
N VAL A 84 -8.75 5.85 2.01
CA VAL A 84 -8.83 4.66 2.87
C VAL A 84 -9.78 3.62 2.25
N ALA A 85 -10.95 4.03 1.77
CA ALA A 85 -11.92 3.13 1.14
C ALA A 85 -11.40 2.51 -0.16
N MET A 86 -10.75 3.30 -1.03
CA MET A 86 -10.13 2.83 -2.27
C MET A 86 -9.01 1.82 -1.99
N THR A 87 -8.16 2.11 -1.00
CA THR A 87 -7.07 1.20 -0.62
C THR A 87 -7.61 -0.09 -0.02
N ALA A 88 -8.62 -0.01 0.84
CA ALA A 88 -9.30 -1.18 1.42
C ALA A 88 -9.97 -2.04 0.32
N TYR A 89 -10.66 -1.41 -0.63
CA TYR A 89 -11.28 -2.10 -1.76
C TYR A 89 -10.23 -2.81 -2.63
N TYR A 90 -9.12 -2.15 -2.94
CA TYR A 90 -8.02 -2.75 -3.69
C TYR A 90 -7.41 -3.94 -2.95
N HIS A 91 -7.14 -3.79 -1.65
CA HIS A 91 -6.61 -4.86 -0.80
C HIS A 91 -7.54 -6.07 -0.73
N ALA A 92 -8.86 -5.85 -0.70
CA ALA A 92 -9.88 -6.90 -0.66
C ALA A 92 -10.05 -7.68 -1.98
N GLY A 93 -9.28 -7.33 -3.02
CA GLY A 93 -9.29 -8.02 -4.31
C GLY A 93 -8.59 -9.39 -4.30
N PRO A 94 -8.25 -9.93 -5.49
CA PRO A 94 -7.52 -11.18 -5.62
C PRO A 94 -6.16 -11.12 -4.91
N PRO A 95 -5.55 -12.27 -4.54
CA PRO A 95 -4.30 -12.31 -3.76
C PRO A 95 -3.13 -11.47 -4.28
N ILE A 96 -3.05 -11.24 -5.59
CA ILE A 96 -2.01 -10.39 -6.20
C ILE A 96 -2.11 -8.91 -5.80
N GLN A 97 -3.28 -8.48 -5.31
CA GLN A 97 -3.56 -7.11 -4.87
C GLN A 97 -3.41 -6.94 -3.36
N HIS A 98 -3.14 -8.02 -2.61
CA HIS A 98 -3.01 -7.95 -1.16
C HIS A 98 -1.82 -7.06 -0.79
N LEU A 99 -2.14 -6.03 -0.02
CA LEU A 99 -1.20 -5.04 0.48
C LEU A 99 -0.62 -5.45 1.84
N ASP A 100 0.69 -5.30 2.00
CA ASP A 100 1.42 -5.47 3.26
C ASP A 100 2.54 -4.42 3.36
N LEU A 101 3.29 -4.43 4.46
CA LEU A 101 4.40 -3.54 4.74
C LEU A 101 5.35 -3.39 3.54
N GLY A 102 5.65 -2.15 3.18
CA GLY A 102 6.50 -1.79 2.06
C GLY A 102 5.79 -1.74 0.70
N HIS A 103 4.54 -2.19 0.58
CA HIS A 103 3.78 -2.02 -0.67
C HIS A 103 3.45 -0.54 -0.93
N THR A 104 3.29 -0.19 -2.20
CA THR A 104 2.92 1.17 -2.63
C THR A 104 1.68 1.15 -3.51
N VAL A 105 0.78 2.09 -3.27
CA VAL A 105 -0.47 2.28 -4.02
C VAL A 105 -0.38 3.59 -4.79
N PRO A 106 -0.40 3.57 -6.13
CA PRO A 106 -0.55 4.79 -6.91
C PRO A 106 -1.98 5.34 -6.74
N ILE A 107 -2.11 6.61 -6.38
CA ILE A 107 -3.41 7.27 -6.22
C ILE A 107 -3.93 7.74 -7.59
N GLY A 108 -3.01 8.08 -8.50
CA GLY A 108 -3.31 8.65 -9.83
C GLY A 108 -3.47 10.17 -9.83
N GLU A 109 -3.46 10.78 -8.64
CA GLU A 109 -3.53 12.22 -8.41
C GLU A 109 -2.98 12.56 -7.02
N PRO A 110 -2.66 13.83 -6.72
CA PRO A 110 -2.17 14.23 -5.40
C PRO A 110 -3.08 13.78 -4.25
N TRP A 111 -2.51 13.27 -3.16
CA TRP A 111 -3.31 12.85 -1.99
C TRP A 111 -4.06 14.03 -1.34
N LEU A 112 -3.50 15.24 -1.42
CA LEU A 112 -4.11 16.52 -1.07
C LEU A 112 -3.98 17.51 -2.22
N PRO A 113 -4.90 18.49 -2.37
CA PRO A 113 -4.77 19.54 -3.37
C PRO A 113 -3.44 20.29 -3.24
N GLY A 114 -2.71 20.40 -4.36
CA GLY A 114 -1.41 21.08 -4.41
C GLY A 114 -0.22 20.27 -3.88
N SER A 115 -0.44 19.06 -3.38
CA SER A 115 0.64 18.17 -2.93
C SER A 115 1.40 17.57 -4.10
N SER A 116 2.69 17.33 -3.89
CA SER A 116 3.53 16.54 -4.82
C SER A 116 3.43 15.03 -4.57
N CYS A 117 2.95 14.62 -3.39
CA CYS A 117 2.72 13.21 -3.07
C CYS A 117 1.46 12.69 -3.77
N ASP A 118 1.62 11.66 -4.60
CA ASP A 118 0.62 11.03 -5.46
C ASP A 118 0.59 9.49 -5.30
N HIS A 119 1.35 8.99 -4.33
CA HIS A 119 1.44 7.58 -3.95
C HIS A 119 1.25 7.43 -2.44
N LEU A 120 0.77 6.25 -2.02
CA LEU A 120 0.75 5.83 -0.62
C LEU A 120 1.74 4.68 -0.41
N LEU A 121 2.57 4.79 0.61
CA LEU A 121 3.42 3.71 1.12
C LEU A 121 2.75 3.06 2.32
N VAL A 122 2.64 1.73 2.34
CA VAL A 122 2.21 0.98 3.51
C VAL A 122 3.41 0.82 4.46
N SER A 123 3.34 1.44 5.62
CA SER A 123 4.40 1.54 6.63
C SER A 123 3.90 1.11 8.01
N LEU A 124 4.83 0.96 8.96
CA LEU A 124 4.47 0.83 10.37
C LEU A 124 3.83 2.13 10.89
N PRO A 125 2.95 2.08 11.91
CA PRO A 125 2.26 3.25 12.44
C PRO A 125 3.16 4.12 13.34
N TYR A 126 4.29 4.60 12.81
CA TYR A 126 5.30 5.36 13.54
C TYR A 126 4.75 6.52 14.39
N PRO A 127 3.77 7.34 13.92
CA PRO A 127 3.21 8.42 14.74
C PRO A 127 2.65 7.92 16.09
N PHE A 128 2.14 6.69 16.12
CA PHE A 128 1.51 6.06 17.26
C PHE A 128 2.43 5.09 18.01
N GLY A 129 3.67 4.91 17.56
CA GLY A 129 4.60 3.93 18.13
C GLY A 129 4.18 2.46 17.93
N PRO A 130 5.02 1.52 18.41
CA PRO A 130 4.93 0.10 18.03
C PRO A 130 3.71 -0.62 18.58
N ASP A 131 3.16 -0.16 19.70
CA ASP A 131 2.04 -0.83 20.37
C ASP A 131 0.75 -0.83 19.52
N LEU A 132 0.61 0.11 18.57
CA LEU A 132 -0.59 0.19 17.73
C LEU A 132 -0.60 -0.84 16.60
N GLU A 133 0.56 -1.35 16.18
CA GLU A 133 0.65 -2.26 15.04
C GLU A 133 -0.21 -3.52 15.23
N SER A 134 -0.30 -4.04 16.45
CA SER A 134 -0.98 -5.31 16.72
C SER A 134 -2.29 -5.12 17.47
N CYS A 135 -3.40 -5.51 16.84
CA CYS A 135 -4.69 -5.68 17.50
C CYS A 135 -5.08 -7.15 17.47
N SER A 136 -5.16 -7.79 18.64
CA SER A 136 -5.49 -9.22 18.78
C SER A 136 -6.70 -9.44 19.69
N TRP A 137 -7.47 -10.50 19.41
CA TRP A 137 -8.61 -10.93 20.21
C TRP A 137 -8.82 -12.45 20.10
N ASP A 138 -9.79 -12.98 20.84
CA ASP A 138 -10.15 -14.39 20.78
C ASP A 138 -10.77 -14.70 19.40
N GLY A 139 -9.96 -15.24 18.48
CA GLY A 139 -10.39 -15.65 17.14
C GLY A 139 -9.74 -14.90 15.98
N GLY A 140 -8.77 -14.02 16.21
CA GLY A 140 -8.03 -13.40 15.12
C GLY A 140 -7.09 -12.27 15.56
N HIS A 141 -6.41 -11.68 14.58
CA HIS A 141 -5.70 -10.42 14.76
C HIS A 141 -5.63 -9.61 13.47
N ALA A 142 -5.55 -8.30 13.64
CA ALA A 142 -5.29 -7.36 12.58
C ALA A 142 -3.98 -6.62 12.84
N ARG A 143 -3.17 -6.45 11.79
CA ARG A 143 -2.07 -5.49 11.78
C ARG A 143 -2.60 -4.13 11.32
N LEU A 144 -2.41 -3.10 12.12
CA LEU A 144 -2.75 -1.73 11.75
C LEU A 144 -1.54 -1.11 11.07
N LEU A 145 -1.62 -0.97 9.74
CA LEU A 145 -0.58 -0.41 8.91
C LEU A 145 -0.94 1.01 8.50
N TRP A 146 0.06 1.89 8.47
CA TRP A 146 -0.12 3.30 8.16
C TRP A 146 0.22 3.58 6.70
N MET A 147 -0.63 4.36 6.05
CA MET A 147 -0.45 4.82 4.69
C MET A 147 0.26 6.17 4.74
N LEU A 148 1.55 6.16 4.43
CA LEU A 148 2.40 7.34 4.34
C LEU A 148 2.33 7.93 2.92
N PRO A 149 1.91 9.19 2.73
CA PRO A 149 1.98 9.85 1.44
C PRO A 149 3.43 10.01 0.98
N ILE A 150 3.73 9.53 -0.22
CA ILE A 150 5.03 9.66 -0.87
C ILE A 150 4.89 10.17 -2.31
N THR A 151 5.97 10.69 -2.86
CA THR A 151 6.05 11.07 -4.28
C THR A 151 6.39 9.86 -5.15
N ASP A 152 6.08 9.92 -6.44
CA ASP A 152 6.54 8.91 -7.42
C ASP A 152 8.08 8.74 -7.41
N ALA A 153 8.84 9.82 -7.24
CA ALA A 153 10.30 9.76 -7.15
C ALA A 153 10.79 9.00 -5.90
N GLU A 154 10.07 9.12 -4.79
CA GLU A 154 10.33 8.36 -3.57
C GLU A 154 9.96 6.88 -3.74
N ARG A 155 8.83 6.59 -4.41
CA ARG A 155 8.43 5.23 -4.79
C ARG A 155 9.51 4.57 -5.65
N GLU A 156 10.02 5.28 -6.65
CA GLU A 156 11.06 4.76 -7.54
C GLU A 156 12.38 4.54 -6.82
N TYR A 157 12.76 5.47 -5.94
CA TYR A 157 13.93 5.29 -5.09
C TYR A 157 13.81 4.02 -4.22
N LYS A 158 12.64 3.79 -3.60
CA LYS A 158 12.36 2.57 -2.84
C LYS A 158 12.47 1.32 -3.70
N THR A 159 11.95 1.33 -4.92
CA THR A 159 12.07 0.20 -5.86
C THR A 159 13.53 -0.13 -6.16
N GLN A 160 14.39 0.86 -6.27
CA GLN A 160 15.81 0.69 -6.59
C GLN A 160 16.69 0.34 -5.38
N ASN A 161 16.34 0.82 -4.19
CA ASN A 161 17.22 0.81 -3.01
C ASN A 161 16.65 0.06 -1.80
N GLY A 162 15.39 -0.36 -1.85
CA GLY A 162 14.69 -1.02 -0.75
C GLY A 162 13.88 -0.07 0.14
N LEU A 163 13.06 -0.65 1.02
CA LEU A 163 12.22 0.07 1.98
C LEU A 163 13.07 0.82 3.01
N ASP A 164 13.97 0.12 3.68
CA ASP A 164 14.81 0.67 4.75
C ASP A 164 15.57 1.92 4.31
N ALA A 165 16.10 1.91 3.08
CA ALA A 165 16.82 3.05 2.51
C ALA A 165 15.91 4.27 2.28
N LEU A 166 14.64 4.07 1.89
CA LEU A 166 13.68 5.16 1.79
C LEU A 166 13.30 5.68 3.17
N GLU A 167 13.04 4.79 4.13
CA GLU A 167 12.66 5.17 5.50
C GLU A 167 13.78 5.98 6.18
N GLU A 168 15.04 5.56 6.04
CA GLU A 168 16.19 6.30 6.53
C GLU A 168 16.27 7.72 5.93
N ARG A 169 15.99 7.88 4.64
CA ARG A 169 15.98 9.22 4.00
C ARG A 169 14.85 10.11 4.50
N LEU A 170 13.66 9.55 4.69
CA LEU A 170 12.52 10.29 5.22
C LEU A 170 12.79 10.76 6.65
N GLU A 171 13.41 9.89 7.46
CA GLU A 171 13.83 10.22 8.83
C GLU A 171 14.94 11.29 8.86
N GLN A 172 16.00 11.12 8.06
CA GLN A 172 17.10 12.09 7.97
C GLN A 172 16.62 13.47 7.52
N ALA A 173 15.62 13.53 6.65
CA ALA A 173 15.00 14.77 6.20
C ALA A 173 13.98 15.34 7.20
N ALA A 174 13.70 14.62 8.30
CA ALA A 174 12.69 14.96 9.29
C ALA A 174 11.34 15.30 8.64
N VAL A 175 10.93 14.49 7.65
CA VAL A 175 9.70 14.72 6.90
C VAL A 175 8.50 14.77 7.83
N HIS A 176 7.69 15.82 7.69
CA HIS A 176 6.37 15.86 8.27
C HIS A 176 5.39 15.12 7.34
N PRO A 177 4.89 13.93 7.71
CA PRO A 177 4.16 13.05 6.81
C PRO A 177 2.86 13.63 6.26
N THR A 178 2.24 14.53 7.03
CA THR A 178 0.95 15.14 6.71
C THR A 178 1.09 16.51 6.06
N ASP A 179 2.32 17.01 5.90
CA ASP A 179 2.60 18.23 5.14
C ASP A 179 2.52 17.94 3.63
N GLY A 180 1.42 18.35 3.00
CA GLY A 180 1.24 18.25 1.56
C GLY A 180 2.22 19.11 0.75
N GLY A 181 2.78 20.17 1.35
CA GLY A 181 3.75 21.06 0.72
C GLY A 181 5.20 20.56 0.78
N ARG A 182 5.44 19.40 1.40
CA ARG A 182 6.80 18.90 1.58
C ARG A 182 7.51 18.63 0.25
N PRO A 183 8.81 18.92 0.13
CA PRO A 183 9.60 18.48 -1.01
C PRO A 183 9.83 16.97 -0.97
N SER A 184 10.10 16.39 -2.15
CA SER A 184 10.58 15.00 -2.26
C SER A 184 11.96 14.85 -1.64
N VAL A 185 12.21 13.75 -0.92
CA VAL A 185 13.55 13.36 -0.43
C VAL A 185 14.37 12.60 -1.49
N SER A 186 13.75 12.28 -2.62
CA SER A 186 14.38 11.61 -3.76
C SER A 186 14.40 12.54 -4.97
N ARG A 187 15.59 12.74 -5.53
CA ARG A 187 15.73 13.49 -6.78
C ARG A 187 15.18 12.64 -7.93
N VAL A 188 14.31 13.23 -8.74
CA VAL A 188 13.97 12.67 -10.05
C VAL A 188 15.24 12.64 -10.89
N PRO A 189 15.62 11.51 -11.50
CA PRO A 189 16.68 11.54 -12.50
C PRO A 189 16.29 12.50 -13.63
N HIS A 190 17.13 13.49 -13.89
CA HIS A 190 16.90 14.54 -14.91
C HIS A 190 16.70 14.03 -16.35
N TRP A 191 16.87 12.73 -16.62
CA TRP A 191 16.76 12.16 -17.96
C TRP A 191 15.33 11.88 -18.43
N ILE A 192 14.31 12.03 -17.56
CA ILE A 192 12.89 12.01 -17.98
C ILE A 192 12.52 13.28 -18.80
N GLY A 193 13.38 14.31 -18.83
CA GLY A 193 13.18 15.55 -19.59
C GLY A 193 14.00 15.71 -20.87
N ALA A 194 14.78 14.72 -21.31
CA ALA A 194 15.57 14.83 -22.53
C ALA A 194 14.83 14.22 -23.73
N HIS A 195 13.74 14.85 -24.16
CA HIS A 195 13.45 14.85 -25.60
C HIS A 195 14.57 15.66 -26.26
N SER A 196 15.64 14.97 -26.67
CA SER A 196 16.57 15.54 -27.63
C SER A 196 15.74 15.99 -28.83
N GLU A 197 15.84 17.26 -29.19
CA GLU A 197 15.48 17.74 -30.52
C GLU A 197 16.14 16.80 -31.54
N CYS A 198 15.34 15.90 -32.12
CA CYS A 198 15.74 15.18 -33.31
C CYS A 198 15.69 16.18 -34.47
N ALA A 199 16.72 17.02 -34.57
CA ALA A 199 17.08 17.64 -35.83
C ALA A 199 17.52 16.50 -36.77
N GLY A 200 16.58 16.05 -37.60
CA GLY A 200 16.85 15.01 -38.58
C GLY A 200 17.87 15.46 -39.64
N PRO A 201 18.42 14.49 -40.37
CA PRO A 201 18.43 14.63 -41.81
C PRO A 201 17.58 13.54 -42.47
N ALA A 202 17.11 13.93 -43.66
CA ALA A 202 16.18 13.26 -44.53
C ALA A 202 16.21 11.72 -44.58
N ALA A 203 15.01 11.15 -44.50
CA ALA A 203 14.50 9.99 -45.22
C ALA A 203 15.47 8.89 -45.66
N SER A 204 15.29 7.70 -45.10
CA SER A 204 15.10 6.52 -45.95
C SER A 204 14.16 5.52 -45.26
N SER A 205 13.23 5.04 -46.06
CA SER A 205 12.11 4.19 -45.71
C SER A 205 12.57 2.80 -45.26
N HIS A 206 12.28 2.41 -44.01
CA HIS A 206 11.94 1.03 -43.66
C HIS A 206 10.84 1.07 -42.59
N ALA A 207 9.77 0.33 -42.86
CA ALA A 207 8.59 0.25 -42.02
C ALA A 207 8.96 -0.28 -40.63
N PHE A 208 8.67 0.51 -39.60
CA PHE A 208 8.68 0.04 -38.22
C PHE A 208 7.29 -0.51 -37.91
N GLU A 209 7.21 -1.83 -37.82
CA GLU A 209 6.02 -2.53 -37.36
C GLU A 209 5.81 -2.17 -35.88
N VAL A 210 4.63 -1.62 -35.56
CA VAL A 210 4.24 -1.25 -34.20
C VAL A 210 4.13 -2.51 -33.37
N CYS A 211 4.95 -2.64 -32.32
CA CYS A 211 4.82 -3.70 -31.34
C CYS A 211 3.69 -3.31 -30.36
N PRO A 212 2.57 -4.04 -30.30
CA PRO A 212 1.57 -3.80 -29.29
C PRO A 212 2.01 -4.47 -27.98
N ASP A 213 1.87 -3.73 -26.89
CA ASP A 213 1.75 -4.21 -25.50
C ASP A 213 3.05 -4.31 -24.65
N PRO A 214 3.22 -3.44 -23.62
CA PRO A 214 4.36 -3.51 -22.70
C PRO A 214 4.26 -4.62 -21.62
N PHE A 215 3.19 -5.43 -21.59
CA PHE A 215 2.98 -6.43 -20.53
C PHE A 215 3.51 -7.85 -20.84
N GLY A 216 4.10 -8.11 -22.02
CA GLY A 216 4.48 -9.46 -22.46
C GLY A 216 5.86 -10.00 -22.03
N CYS A 217 6.77 -9.17 -21.50
CA CYS A 217 8.20 -9.53 -21.45
C CYS A 217 8.61 -10.48 -20.29
N VAL A 218 7.71 -10.82 -19.36
CA VAL A 218 8.07 -11.64 -18.19
C VAL A 218 7.95 -13.16 -18.45
N GLN A 219 7.17 -13.60 -19.43
CA GLN A 219 6.91 -15.05 -19.62
C GLN A 219 7.94 -15.80 -20.49
N GLU A 220 8.63 -15.14 -21.43
CA GLU A 220 9.59 -15.84 -22.30
C GLU A 220 10.91 -16.20 -21.62
N GLY A 221 11.31 -15.44 -20.59
CA GLY A 221 12.54 -15.70 -19.83
C GLY A 221 12.49 -16.98 -18.97
N LEU A 222 11.30 -17.41 -18.54
CA LEU A 222 11.12 -18.57 -17.67
C LEU A 222 11.09 -19.90 -18.45
N LEU A 223 10.60 -19.89 -19.70
CA LEU A 223 10.54 -21.07 -20.56
C LEU A 223 11.91 -21.46 -21.13
N ARG A 224 12.78 -20.48 -21.46
CA ARG A 224 14.15 -20.76 -21.91
C ARG A 224 15.06 -21.32 -20.81
N ARG A 225 14.85 -20.99 -19.54
CA ARG A 225 15.62 -21.54 -18.41
C ARG A 225 15.25 -22.98 -18.05
N ARG A 226 14.05 -23.46 -18.40
CA ARG A 226 13.67 -24.88 -18.21
C ARG A 226 14.21 -25.82 -19.28
N GLN A 227 14.46 -25.34 -20.51
CA GLN A 227 15.04 -26.17 -21.57
C GLN A 227 16.55 -26.36 -21.40
N HIS A 228 17.27 -25.38 -20.84
CA HIS A 228 18.73 -25.49 -20.66
C HIS A 228 19.15 -26.42 -19.50
N ARG A 229 18.29 -26.63 -18.49
CA ARG A 229 18.53 -27.59 -17.39
C ARG A 229 18.21 -29.06 -17.74
N ARG A 230 17.43 -29.33 -18.80
CA ARG A 230 17.15 -30.71 -19.27
C ARG A 230 18.18 -31.23 -20.29
N GLY A 231 19.09 -30.38 -20.77
CA GLY A 231 20.14 -30.77 -21.74
C GLY A 231 21.49 -31.17 -21.15
N ARG A 232 21.69 -31.05 -19.82
CA ARG A 232 23.00 -31.29 -19.17
C ARG A 232 23.14 -32.64 -18.45
N ASP A 233 22.06 -33.44 -18.39
CA ASP A 233 22.01 -34.74 -17.69
C ASP A 233 22.09 -35.97 -18.63
N ARG A 234 22.56 -35.81 -19.88
CA ARG A 234 22.62 -36.92 -20.87
C ARG A 234 24.01 -37.27 -21.39
N THR A 235 25.09 -36.83 -20.76
CA THR A 235 26.47 -37.13 -21.20
C THR A 235 27.41 -37.60 -20.10
N ALA A 236 26.91 -38.44 -19.18
CA ALA A 236 27.76 -39.19 -18.26
C ALA A 236 27.21 -40.62 -18.04
N ALA A 237 27.14 -41.38 -19.13
CA ALA A 237 27.09 -42.84 -19.08
C ALA A 237 27.71 -43.32 -20.39
N ASN A 238 28.98 -43.73 -20.34
CA ASN A 238 29.58 -44.81 -21.14
C ASN A 238 31.10 -44.87 -20.91
N HIS A 239 31.57 -46.09 -20.62
CA HIS A 239 32.96 -46.58 -20.58
C HIS A 239 33.73 -46.28 -19.26
N CYS A 240 34.40 -47.22 -18.60
CA CYS A 240 34.92 -48.54 -19.00
C CYS A 240 35.01 -49.48 -17.79
N GLU A 241 35.21 -50.76 -18.13
CA GLU A 241 35.52 -51.97 -17.34
C GLU A 241 36.49 -51.79 -16.16
#